data_AF-A0A941A3I4-F1
#
_entry.id   AF-A0A941A3I4-F1
#
_cell.length_a   1.000
_cell.length_b   1.000
_cell.length_c   1.000
_cell.angle_alpha   90.00
_cell.angle_beta   90.00
_cell.angle_gamma   90.00
#
_symmetry.space_group_name_H-M   'P 1'
#
loop_
_entity.id
_entity.type
_entity.pdbx_description
1 polymer ?
#
loop_
_entity_poly.entity_id
_entity_poly.type
_entity_poly.pdbx_seq_one_letter_code
_entity_poly.pdbx_strand_id
1 'polypeptide(L)' 'MKEIITRILTVYYIYQNGKFMPFISLQGKWLQDLDFQRGDKIEVKGKSGRLFIRLVKNGINVETGKE' A
#
# COMPACT_ATOMS: atom_id res chain seq x y z
N MET A 1 18.00 13.97 -4.84
CA MET A 1 17.17 13.47 -3.71
C MET A 1 15.78 13.19 -4.28
N LYS A 2 15.21 12.00 -4.08
CA LYS A 2 13.81 11.76 -4.49
C LYS A 2 12.90 12.56 -3.56
N GLU A 3 11.98 13.33 -4.12
CA GLU A 3 11.04 14.16 -3.37
C GLU A 3 10.03 13.30 -2.59
N ILE A 4 9.71 13.68 -1.36
CA ILE A 4 8.70 12.98 -0.55
C ILE A 4 7.33 13.55 -0.89
N ILE A 5 6.52 12.78 -1.61
CA ILE A 5 5.14 13.14 -1.93
C ILE A 5 4.24 12.72 -0.77
N THR A 6 3.54 13.69 -0.15
CA THR A 6 2.55 13.43 0.91
C THR A 6 1.14 13.64 0.36
N ARG A 7 0.23 12.69 0.63
CA ARG A 7 -1.20 12.83 0.34
C ARG A 7 -2.01 12.46 1.57
N ILE A 8 -3.05 13.24 1.85
CA ILE A 8 -4.02 12.96 2.91
C ILE A 8 -5.26 12.38 2.22
N LEU A 9 -5.65 11.17 2.65
CA LEU A 9 -6.78 10.44 2.09
C LEU A 9 -7.79 10.14 3.19
N THR A 10 -9.06 10.14 2.82
CA THR A 10 -10.15 9.73 3.71
C THR A 10 -10.25 8.21 3.75
N VAL A 11 -10.40 7.66 4.96
CA VAL A 11 -10.79 6.25 5.13
C VAL A 11 -12.29 6.17 4.89
N TYR A 12 -12.67 5.48 3.82
CA TYR A 12 -14.06 5.18 3.50
C TYR A 12 -14.47 3.84 4.10
N TYR A 13 -15.73 3.46 3.87
CA TYR A 13 -16.25 2.16 4.24
C TYR A 13 -16.89 1.50 3.03
N ILE A 14 -16.64 0.21 2.86
CA ILE A 14 -17.39 -0.64 1.93
C ILE A 14 -18.37 -1.49 2.74
N TYR A 15 -19.57 -1.72 2.21
CA TYR A 15 -20.55 -2.60 2.83
C TYR A 15 -20.47 -3.98 2.17
N GLN A 16 -20.06 -4.99 2.94
CA GLN A 16 -19.93 -6.37 2.48
C GLN A 16 -20.41 -7.34 3.54
N ASN A 17 -21.22 -8.34 3.14
CA ASN A 17 -21.74 -9.39 4.02
C ASN A 17 -22.40 -8.85 5.31
N GLY A 18 -23.21 -7.78 5.18
CA GLY A 18 -23.92 -7.20 6.32
C GLY A 18 -23.09 -6.28 7.22
N LYS A 19 -21.83 -5.98 6.85
CA LYS A 19 -20.92 -5.19 7.70
C LYS A 19 -20.21 -4.09 6.91
N PHE A 20 -19.93 -2.97 7.59
CA PHE A 20 -19.06 -1.92 7.09
C PHE A 20 -17.60 -2.26 7.37
N MET A 21 -16.77 -2.23 6.32
CA MET A 21 -15.33 -2.51 6.39
C MET A 21 -14.54 -1.28 5.93
N PRO A 22 -13.47 -0.88 6.64
CA PRO A 22 -12.62 0.23 6.23
C PRO A 22 -12.00 0.00 4.85
N PHE A 23 -11.94 1.06 4.05
CA PHE A 23 -11.38 1.04 2.70
C PHE A 23 -10.60 2.32 2.42
N ILE A 24 -9.41 2.17 1.83
CA ILE A 24 -8.57 3.27 1.36
C ILE A 24 -8.33 3.05 -0.13
N SER A 25 -8.64 4.06 -0.94
CA SER A 25 -8.34 4.04 -2.38
C SER A 25 -7.03 4.77 -2.66
N LEU A 26 -6.04 4.04 -3.18
CA LEU A 26 -4.80 4.60 -3.71
C LEU A 26 -4.89 4.57 -5.24
N GLN A 27 -5.16 5.71 -5.85
CA GLN A 27 -5.33 5.83 -7.30
C GLN A 27 -4.78 7.15 -7.84
N GLY A 28 -4.37 7.16 -9.10
CA GLY A 28 -3.95 8.35 -9.84
C GLY A 28 -2.50 8.31 -10.32
N LYS A 29 -2.13 9.31 -11.13
CA LYS A 29 -0.80 9.41 -11.79
C LYS A 29 0.36 9.40 -10.80
N TRP A 30 0.16 9.91 -9.59
CA TRP A 30 1.17 9.95 -8.53
C TRP A 30 1.71 8.57 -8.13
N LEU A 31 0.95 7.49 -8.32
CA LEU A 31 1.46 6.14 -8.12
C LEU A 31 2.51 5.77 -9.17
N GLN A 32 2.30 6.16 -10.43
CA GLN A 32 3.26 5.95 -11.51
C GLN A 32 4.52 6.77 -11.29
N ASP A 33 4.38 8.01 -10.79
CA ASP A 33 5.51 8.88 -10.43
C ASP A 33 6.35 8.29 -9.26
N LEU A 34 5.75 7.39 -8.47
CA LEU A 34 6.41 6.60 -7.42
C LEU A 34 6.83 5.19 -7.90
N ASP A 35 6.93 5.00 -9.21
CA ASP A 35 7.36 3.76 -9.86
C ASP A 35 6.38 2.56 -9.72
N PHE A 36 5.14 2.77 -9.25
CA PHE A 36 4.13 1.70 -9.24
C PHE A 36 3.49 1.54 -10.62
N GLN A 37 3.62 0.35 -11.18
CA GLN A 37 3.12 0.00 -12.50
C GLN A 37 2.08 -1.13 -12.44
N ARG A 38 1.36 -1.30 -13.55
CA ARG A 38 0.40 -2.40 -13.71
C ARG A 38 1.12 -3.74 -13.61
N GLY A 39 0.62 -4.61 -12.74
CA GLY A 39 1.16 -5.97 -12.55
C GLY A 39 2.23 -6.06 -11.46
N ASP A 40 2.67 -4.93 -10.91
CA ASP A 40 3.58 -4.94 -9.77
C ASP A 40 2.94 -5.58 -8.54
N LYS A 41 3.74 -6.33 -7.79
CA LYS A 41 3.37 -6.83 -6.48
C LYS A 41 3.83 -5.84 -5.42
N ILE A 42 2.98 -5.60 -4.43
CA ILE A 42 3.26 -4.71 -3.31
C ILE A 42 3.28 -5.50 -2.01
N GLU A 43 4.13 -5.08 -1.08
CA GLU A 43 4.08 -5.48 0.32
C GLU A 43 3.31 -4.42 1.10
N VAL A 44 2.33 -4.84 1.90
CA VAL A 44 1.62 -3.98 2.84
C VAL A 44 1.88 -4.50 4.25
N LYS A 45 2.59 -3.71 5.06
CA LYS A 45 2.85 -4.01 6.48
C LYS A 45 2.04 -3.07 7.37
N GLY A 46 1.43 -3.60 8.41
CA GLY A 46 0.65 -2.85 9.38
C GLY A 46 1.33 -2.77 10.76
N LYS A 47 1.23 -1.61 11.40
CA LYS A 47 1.42 -1.40 12.84
C LYS A 47 0.26 -0.53 13.34
N SER A 48 0.02 -0.49 14.65
CA SER A 48 -0.99 0.39 15.23
C SER A 48 -0.90 1.82 14.64
N GLY A 49 -1.98 2.25 13.97
CA GLY A 49 -2.12 3.56 13.33
C GLY A 49 -1.29 3.80 12.07
N ARG A 50 -0.58 2.80 11.51
CA ARG A 50 0.34 2.99 10.37
C ARG A 50 0.29 1.83 9.38
N LEU A 51 0.28 2.19 8.09
CA LEU A 51 0.49 1.25 6.98
C LEU A 51 1.77 1.65 6.25
N PHE A 52 2.61 0.66 5.94
CA PHE A 52 3.79 0.81 5.10
C PHE A 52 3.56 0.02 3.82
N ILE A 53 3.66 0.71 2.68
CA ILE A 53 3.44 0.14 1.36
C ILE A 53 4.71 0.31 0.55
N ARG A 54 5.20 -0.78 -0.06
CA ARG A 54 6.38 -0.75 -0.93
C ARG A 54 6.25 -1.74 -2.07
N LEU A 55 6.96 -1.47 -3.16
CA LEU A 55 7.15 -2.43 -4.24
C LEU A 55 7.95 -3.64 -3.76
N VAL A 56 7.52 -4.82 -4.19
CA VAL A 56 8.33 -6.05 -4.06
C VAL A 56 9.18 -6.15 -5.31
N LYS A 57 10.51 -5.99 -5.16
CA LYS A 57 11.43 -6.31 -6.24
C LYS A 57 11.36 -7.82 -6.47
N ASN A 58 11.10 -8.24 -7.70
CA ASN A 58 11.25 -9.64 -8.10
C ASN A 58 12.75 -10.00 -8.13
N GLY A 59 13.33 -10.13 -6.95
CA GLY A 59 14.63 -10.74 -6.71
C GLY A 59 14.42 -11.68 -5.54
N ILE A 60 14.64 -12.97 -5.77
CA ILE A 60 14.63 -14.01 -4.75
C ILE A 60 15.44 -13.50 -3.55
N ASN A 61 14.80 -13.35 -2.39
CA ASN A 61 15.40 -13.63 -1.09
C ASN A 61 14.26 -13.86 -0.09
N VAL A 62 14.08 -15.13 0.23
CA VAL A 62 13.30 -15.60 1.36
C VAL A 62 14.08 -15.20 2.61
N GLU A 63 13.63 -14.17 3.32
CA GLU A 63 13.95 -14.04 4.73
C GLU A 63 12.64 -14.13 5.50
N THR A 64 12.39 -15.36 5.91
CA THR A 64 11.45 -15.78 6.94
C THR A 64 11.56 -14.88 8.16
N GLY A 65 10.40 -14.50 8.69
CA GLY A 65 10.32 -13.75 9.93
C GLY A 65 11.10 -14.40 11.07
N LYS A 66 11.61 -13.54 11.95
CA LYS A 66 11.78 -13.87 13.35
C LYS A 66 11.19 -12.73 14.17
N GLU A 67 10.35 -13.16 15.11
CA GLU A 67 9.77 -12.41 16.21
C GLU A 67 10.81 -11.62 17.02
#